data_AF-A0A1Y4T000-F1
#
_entry.id   AF-A0A1Y4T000-F1
#
_cell.length_a   1.000
_cell.length_b   1.000
_cell.length_c   1.000
_cell.angle_alpha   90.00
_cell.angle_beta   90.00
_cell.angle_gamma   90.00
#
_symmetry.space_group_name_H-M   'P 1'
#
loop_
_entity.id
_entity.type
_entity.pdbx_description
1 polymer ?
#
loop_
_entity_poly.entity_id
_entity_poly.type
_entity_poly.pdbx_seq_one_letter_code
_entity_poly.pdbx_strand_id
1 'polypeptide(L)'
;MIDFENPSFLKLRPVNDSKLERLIQPLLTPGEQVVQAFQSVRDGVVFTDRRVIAINVQGVTGMKKSFTSLPYRRVQAYAIESAGMGDLDGELQLWYSGLGAVKFELLAGSDLALLCRVIENAISG
;
A
#
# COMPACT_ATOMS: atom_id res chain seq x y z
N MET A 1 -11.44 12.30 2.11
CA MET A 1 -10.89 12.71 0.81
C MET A 1 -9.54 12.05 0.69
N ILE A 2 -9.27 11.36 -0.41
CA ILE A 2 -7.97 10.74 -0.62
C ILE A 2 -7.02 11.89 -0.94
N ASP A 3 -6.02 12.06 -0.10
CA ASP A 3 -4.96 13.02 -0.33
C ASP A 3 -3.82 12.28 -1.03
N PHE A 4 -3.66 12.53 -2.33
CA PHE A 4 -2.63 11.90 -3.17
C PHE A 4 -1.27 12.57 -3.03
N GLU A 5 -1.23 13.76 -2.43
CA GLU A 5 0.01 14.43 -2.03
C GLU A 5 0.39 14.09 -0.59
N ASN A 6 -0.34 13.17 0.05
CA ASN A 6 -0.13 12.83 1.44
C ASN A 6 1.29 12.28 1.66
N PRO A 7 2.15 13.00 2.42
CA PRO A 7 3.51 12.56 2.71
C PRO A 7 3.56 11.28 3.57
N SER A 8 2.41 10.79 4.04
CA SER A 8 2.32 9.54 4.80
C SER A 8 2.68 8.27 4.01
N PHE A 9 2.73 8.32 2.68
CA PHE A 9 3.20 7.20 1.85
C PHE A 9 4.71 7.24 1.58
N LEU A 10 5.43 8.14 2.26
CA LEU A 10 6.87 8.22 2.24
C LEU A 10 7.44 7.36 3.37
N LYS A 11 8.57 6.67 3.11
CA LYS A 11 9.35 5.92 4.10
C LYS A 11 8.53 4.90 4.92
N LEU A 12 7.76 4.09 4.22
CA LEU A 12 6.92 3.03 4.80
C LEU A 12 7.78 1.83 5.21
N ARG A 13 7.78 1.47 6.50
CA ARG A 13 8.53 0.32 7.02
C ARG A 13 7.70 -0.95 6.92
N PRO A 14 8.28 -2.09 6.51
CA PRO A 14 7.56 -3.36 6.58
C PRO A 14 7.18 -3.67 8.03
N VAL A 15 5.96 -4.16 8.24
CA VAL A 15 5.47 -4.58 9.54
C VAL A 15 4.89 -5.99 9.45
N ASN A 16 5.26 -6.82 10.42
CA ASN A 16 4.63 -8.13 10.64
C ASN A 16 3.65 -8.08 11.84
N ASP A 17 3.20 -6.88 12.23
CA ASP A 17 2.34 -6.71 13.40
C ASP A 17 0.87 -7.05 13.06
N SER A 18 0.34 -7.99 13.82
CA SER A 18 -1.08 -8.35 13.86
C SER A 18 -2.02 -7.16 14.05
N LYS A 19 -1.56 -6.01 14.57
CA LYS A 19 -2.41 -4.83 14.77
C LYS A 19 -2.97 -4.28 13.47
N LEU A 20 -2.16 -4.15 12.42
CA LEU A 20 -2.61 -3.61 11.14
C LEU A 20 -3.55 -4.60 10.45
N GLU A 21 -3.18 -5.89 10.49
CA GLU A 21 -4.01 -7.00 9.97
C GLU A 21 -5.36 -7.09 10.68
N ARG A 22 -5.39 -7.05 12.02
CA ARG A 22 -6.64 -7.05 12.80
C ARG A 22 -7.53 -5.86 12.47
N LEU A 23 -6.92 -4.71 12.19
CA LEU A 23 -7.65 -3.49 11.84
C LEU A 23 -8.35 -3.62 10.48
N ILE A 24 -7.69 -4.25 9.50
CA ILE A 24 -8.22 -4.42 8.14
C ILE A 24 -9.02 -5.71 7.97
N GLN A 25 -8.91 -6.69 8.88
CA GLN A 25 -9.60 -7.98 8.80
C GLN A 25 -11.11 -7.86 8.49
N PRO A 26 -11.87 -6.94 9.13
CA PRO A 26 -13.30 -6.78 8.84
C PRO A 26 -13.58 -6.15 7.46
N LEU A 27 -12.57 -5.57 6.81
CA LEU A 27 -12.66 -4.93 5.50
C LEU A 27 -12.35 -5.90 4.36
N LEU A 28 -11.72 -7.04 4.65
CA LEU A 28 -11.35 -8.04 3.67
C LEU A 28 -12.59 -8.74 3.11
N THR A 29 -12.58 -8.92 1.80
CA THR A 29 -13.60 -9.73 1.11
C THR A 29 -13.29 -11.22 1.26
N PRO A 30 -14.27 -12.13 1.12
CA PRO A 30 -14.03 -13.56 1.27
C PRO A 30 -12.88 -14.06 0.36
N GLY A 31 -11.90 -14.75 0.97
CA GLY A 31 -10.70 -15.24 0.29
C GLY A 31 -9.67 -14.19 -0.11
N GLU A 32 -9.86 -12.91 0.25
CA GLU A 32 -8.84 -11.87 0.10
C GLU A 32 -7.72 -12.11 1.12
N GLN A 33 -6.48 -12.09 0.66
CA GLN A 33 -5.31 -12.40 1.49
C GLN A 33 -4.38 -11.20 1.58
N VAL A 34 -3.88 -10.93 2.78
CA VAL A 34 -2.80 -9.95 3.00
C VAL A 34 -1.52 -10.50 2.40
N VAL A 35 -0.85 -9.68 1.60
CA VAL A 35 0.42 -10.00 0.95
C VAL A 35 1.56 -9.37 1.73
N GLN A 36 1.52 -8.05 1.91
CA GLN A 36 2.52 -7.29 2.67
C GLN A 36 1.86 -6.09 3.34
N ALA A 37 2.35 -5.73 4.53
CA ALA A 37 1.88 -4.59 5.30
C ALA A 37 3.04 -3.66 5.62
N PHE A 38 2.79 -2.36 5.54
CA PHE A 38 3.76 -1.33 5.83
C PHE A 38 3.14 -0.23 6.67
N GLN A 39 3.98 0.47 7.44
CA GLN A 39 3.55 1.56 8.29
C GLN A 39 4.56 2.71 8.27
N SER A 40 4.05 3.94 8.27
CA SER A 40 4.82 5.14 8.63
C SER A 40 4.73 5.37 10.15
N VAL A 41 5.03 6.57 10.62
CA VAL A 41 4.89 6.91 12.05
C VAL A 41 3.45 6.78 12.55
N ARG A 42 2.45 7.03 11.68
CA ARG A 42 1.03 7.04 12.06
C ARG A 42 0.14 6.21 11.14
N ASP A 43 0.45 6.22 9.86
CA ASP A 43 -0.43 5.68 8.82
C ASP A 43 0.06 4.33 8.34
N GLY A 44 -0.82 3.56 7.72
CA GLY A 44 -0.52 2.21 7.26
C GLY A 44 -0.92 1.98 5.81
N VAL A 45 -0.26 1.04 5.16
CA VAL A 45 -0.58 0.56 3.83
C VAL A 45 -0.56 -0.96 3.86
N VAL A 46 -1.64 -1.59 3.41
CA VAL A 46 -1.74 -3.05 3.32
C VAL A 46 -1.97 -3.41 1.86
N PHE A 47 -1.04 -4.18 1.31
CA PHE A 47 -1.19 -4.82 0.01
C PHE A 47 -1.88 -6.17 0.22
N THR A 48 -3.02 -6.36 -0.44
CA THR A 48 -3.67 -7.67 -0.54
C THR A 48 -3.42 -8.27 -1.91
N ASP A 49 -4.00 -9.44 -2.19
CA ASP A 49 -4.05 -10.05 -3.51
C ASP A 49 -5.01 -9.32 -4.49
N ARG A 50 -5.77 -8.31 -4.03
CA ARG A 50 -6.81 -7.62 -4.83
C ARG A 50 -6.63 -6.11 -4.94
N ARG A 51 -6.09 -5.47 -3.89
CA ARG A 51 -6.02 -4.01 -3.79
C ARG A 51 -4.99 -3.56 -2.78
N VAL A 52 -4.64 -2.28 -2.84
CA VAL A 52 -4.00 -1.58 -1.73
C VAL A 52 -5.09 -1.02 -0.80
N ILE A 53 -4.90 -1.17 0.51
CA ILE A 53 -5.71 -0.53 1.55
C ILE A 53 -4.81 0.47 2.28
N ALA A 54 -5.04 1.76 2.05
CA ALA A 54 -4.37 2.84 2.77
C ALA A 54 -5.19 3.25 3.99
N ILE A 55 -4.50 3.36 5.14
CA ILE A 55 -5.07 3.66 6.45
C ILE A 55 -4.48 5.00 6.89
N ASN A 56 -5.32 6.04 6.97
CA ASN A 56 -4.92 7.35 7.48
C ASN A 56 -5.53 7.56 8.87
N VAL A 57 -4.67 7.76 9.86
CA VAL A 57 -5.02 8.02 11.25
C VAL A 57 -5.19 9.53 11.47
N GLN A 58 -6.42 9.92 11.82
CA GLN A 58 -6.83 11.31 11.93
C GLN A 58 -6.95 11.78 13.39
N GLY A 59 -6.68 13.07 13.59
CA GLY A 59 -6.83 13.74 14.89
C GLY A 59 -5.73 13.40 15.89
N VAL A 60 -5.71 14.13 17.01
CA VAL A 60 -4.65 14.02 18.02
C VAL A 60 -4.67 12.67 18.74
N THR A 61 -5.86 12.11 18.98
CA THR A 61 -6.03 10.84 19.69
C THR A 61 -5.81 9.61 18.81
N GLY A 62 -5.75 9.77 17.48
CA GLY A 62 -5.66 8.66 16.52
C GLY A 62 -6.84 7.68 16.53
N MET A 63 -7.94 8.02 17.22
CA MET A 63 -9.13 7.15 17.28
C MET A 63 -9.82 7.09 15.91
N LYS A 64 -9.96 8.24 15.24
CA LYS A 64 -10.56 8.32 13.92
C LYS A 64 -9.60 7.82 12.87
N LYS A 65 -10.07 6.90 12.02
CA LYS A 65 -9.29 6.34 10.92
C LYS A 65 -10.12 6.41 9.64
N SER A 66 -9.48 6.70 8.52
CA SER A 66 -10.07 6.58 7.19
C SER A 66 -9.34 5.51 6.41
N PHE A 67 -10.12 4.69 5.70
CA PHE A 67 -9.61 3.61 4.87
C PHE A 67 -9.89 3.93 3.42
N THR A 68 -8.86 3.84 2.59
CA THR A 68 -8.95 4.04 1.14
C THR A 68 -8.59 2.73 0.47
N SER A 69 -9.42 2.28 -0.45
CA SER A 69 -9.15 1.08 -1.23
C SER A 69 -8.78 1.46 -2.66
N LEU A 70 -7.66 0.94 -3.15
CA LEU A 70 -7.11 1.17 -4.49
C LEU A 70 -7.02 -0.18 -5.22
N PRO A 71 -8.07 -0.58 -5.97
CA PRO A 71 -8.15 -1.90 -6.57
C PRO A 71 -7.19 -2.07 -7.75
N TYR A 72 -6.42 -3.17 -7.79
CA TYR A 72 -5.47 -3.40 -8.87
C TYR A 72 -6.14 -3.49 -10.24
N ARG A 73 -7.36 -4.05 -10.31
CA ARG A 73 -8.14 -4.15 -11.55
C ARG A 73 -8.54 -2.81 -12.18
N ARG A 74 -8.24 -1.69 -11.53
CA ARG A 74 -8.46 -0.32 -12.03
C ARG A 74 -7.15 0.40 -12.39
N VAL A 75 -6.00 -0.23 -12.18
CA VAL A 75 -4.68 0.29 -12.52
C VAL A 75 -4.46 0.16 -14.03
N GLN A 76 -4.06 1.25 -14.68
CA GLN A 76 -3.72 1.26 -16.12
C GLN A 76 -2.25 0.98 -16.38
N ALA A 77 -1.39 1.36 -15.43
CA ALA A 77 0.04 1.12 -15.47
C ALA A 77 0.58 1.06 -14.05
N TYR A 78 1.70 0.37 -13.87
CA TYR A 78 2.47 0.40 -12.63
C TYR A 78 3.97 0.40 -12.93
N ALA A 79 4.76 0.84 -11.97
CA ALA A 79 6.21 0.88 -12.05
C ALA A 79 6.77 0.54 -10.67
N ILE A 80 7.87 -0.22 -10.66
CA ILE A 80 8.60 -0.55 -9.46
C ILE A 80 10.05 -0.17 -9.69
N GLU A 81 10.62 0.58 -8.75
CA GLU A 81 12.03 0.92 -8.73
C GLU A 81 12.67 0.29 -7.50
N SER A 82 13.70 -0.53 -7.71
CA SER A 82 14.47 -1.10 -6.62
C SER A 82 15.52 -0.11 -6.12
N ALA A 83 15.74 -0.10 -4.82
CA ALA A 83 16.89 0.53 -4.18
C ALA A 83 18.23 0.23 -4.88
N GLY A 84 19.03 1.26 -5.12
CA GLY A 84 20.45 1.10 -5.47
C GLY A 84 21.30 0.71 -4.24
N MET A 85 22.62 0.64 -4.42
CA MET A 85 23.55 0.11 -3.41
C MET A 85 23.70 0.96 -2.12
N GLY A 86 22.97 2.08 -1.96
CA GLY A 86 23.19 3.08 -0.91
C GLY A 86 21.99 3.36 0.01
N ASP A 87 20.77 3.46 -0.52
CA ASP A 87 19.54 3.69 0.24
C ASP A 87 18.57 2.56 -0.09
N LEU A 88 18.25 1.74 0.91
CA LEU A 88 17.50 0.47 0.79
C LEU A 88 16.00 0.66 0.52
N ASP A 89 15.60 1.76 -0.10
CA ASP A 89 14.21 2.14 -0.30
C ASP A 89 13.76 1.80 -1.72
N GLY A 90 12.72 0.98 -1.85
CA GLY A 90 12.04 0.69 -3.10
C GLY A 90 10.86 1.60 -3.33
N GLU A 91 10.53 1.86 -4.59
CA GLU A 91 9.36 2.66 -4.95
C GLU A 91 8.36 1.82 -5.73
N LEU A 92 7.08 1.99 -5.42
CA LEU A 92 5.98 1.49 -6.23
C LEU A 92 5.09 2.66 -6.64
N GLN A 93 4.81 2.77 -7.94
CA GLN A 93 3.88 3.75 -8.47
C GLN A 93 2.75 3.04 -9.21
N LEU A 94 1.51 3.45 -8.92
CA LEU A 94 0.29 2.94 -9.54
C LEU A 94 -0.47 4.07 -10.24
N TRP A 95 -0.80 3.91 -11.51
CA TRP A 95 -1.59 4.89 -12.27
C TRP A 95 -3.03 4.46 -12.38
N TYR A 96 -3.94 5.37 -12.03
CA TYR A 96 -5.38 5.20 -12.06
C TYR A 96 -6.03 6.28 -12.94
N SER A 97 -6.92 5.86 -13.84
CA SER A 97 -7.65 6.77 -14.73
C SER A 97 -8.50 7.74 -13.92
N GLY A 98 -8.29 9.03 -14.13
CA GLY A 98 -9.00 10.12 -13.43
C GLY A 98 -8.49 10.41 -12.01
N LEU A 99 -7.70 9.53 -11.40
CA LEU A 99 -7.11 9.72 -10.08
C LEU A 99 -5.66 10.20 -10.15
N GLY A 100 -4.96 9.86 -11.23
CA GLY A 100 -3.53 10.11 -11.38
C GLY A 100 -2.66 9.00 -10.81
N ALA A 101 -1.42 9.34 -10.46
CA ALA A 101 -0.44 8.41 -9.94
C ALA A 101 -0.45 8.40 -8.42
N VAL A 102 -0.41 7.21 -7.82
CA VAL A 102 -0.22 7.00 -6.38
C VAL A 102 1.15 6.38 -6.17
N LYS A 103 2.01 7.06 -5.41
CA LYS A 103 3.38 6.65 -5.13
C LYS A 103 3.50 6.12 -3.70
N PHE A 104 4.24 5.02 -3.54
CA PHE A 104 4.59 4.42 -2.26
C PHE A 104 6.11 4.27 -2.20
N GLU A 105 6.74 4.88 -1.19
CA GLU A 105 8.16 4.67 -0.89
C GLU A 105 8.27 3.65 0.25
N LEU A 106 8.79 2.48 -0.07
CA LEU A 106 8.88 1.31 0.79
C LEU A 106 10.32 1.16 1.27
N LEU A 107 10.55 1.27 2.58
CA LEU A 107 11.88 1.03 3.15
C LEU A 107 12.30 -0.44 2.98
N ALA A 108 13.58 -0.69 3.23
CA ALA A 108 14.23 -1.99 3.21
C ALA A 108 13.37 -3.12 3.78
N GLY A 109 13.32 -4.26 3.08
CA GLY A 109 12.58 -5.46 3.51
C GLY A 109 11.23 -5.66 2.84
N SER A 110 10.88 -4.83 1.86
CA SER A 110 9.78 -5.12 0.93
C SER A 110 10.19 -6.22 -0.07
N ASP A 111 9.29 -7.17 -0.32
CA ASP A 111 9.40 -8.09 -1.46
C ASP A 111 8.72 -7.44 -2.67
N LEU A 112 9.44 -6.54 -3.34
CA LEU A 112 8.96 -5.82 -4.53
C LEU A 112 8.61 -6.78 -5.68
N ALA A 113 9.33 -7.89 -5.81
CA ALA A 113 9.07 -8.89 -6.84
C ALA A 113 7.72 -9.59 -6.60
N LEU A 114 7.39 -9.90 -5.35
CA LEU A 114 6.07 -10.41 -4.98
C LEU A 114 4.96 -9.39 -5.26
N LEU A 115 5.14 -8.12 -4.88
CA LEU A 115 4.15 -7.08 -5.20
C LEU A 115 3.93 -6.96 -6.72
N CYS A 116 5.02 -6.96 -7.50
CA CYS A 116 4.96 -6.96 -8.96
C CYS A 116 4.08 -8.10 -9.49
N ARG A 117 4.36 -9.33 -9.07
CA ARG A 117 3.59 -10.51 -9.50
C ARG A 117 2.11 -10.43 -9.11
N VAL A 118 1.82 -9.99 -7.90
CA VAL A 118 0.43 -9.86 -7.40
C VAL A 118 -0.33 -8.82 -8.21
N ILE A 119 0.26 -7.66 -8.44
CA ILE A 119 -0.36 -6.57 -9.20
C ILE A 119 -0.57 -7.01 -10.65
N GLU A 120 0.45 -7.60 -11.29
CA GLU A 120 0.38 -8.10 -12.66
C GLU A 120 -0.72 -9.15 -12.83
N ASN A 121 -0.78 -10.15 -11.94
CA ASN A 121 -1.82 -11.17 -11.96
C ASN A 121 -3.24 -10.58 -11.85
N ALA A 122 -3.41 -9.47 -11.12
CA ALA A 122 -4.70 -8.83 -10.92
C ALA A 122 -5.10 -7.88 -12.06
N ILE A 123 -4.15 -7.44 -12.89
CA ILE A 123 -4.40 -6.56 -14.04
C ILE A 123 -4.57 -7.38 -15.34
N SER A 124 -3.80 -8.45 -15.49
CA SER A 124 -3.77 -9.27 -16.71
C SER A 124 -4.87 -10.33 -16.78
N GLY A 125 -5.66 -10.50 -15.71
CA GLY A 125 -6.84 -11.39 -15.66
C GLY A 125 -8.17 -10.63 -15.72
#